data_AF-A0A7D9EX00-F1
#
_entry.id   AF-A0A7D9EX00-F1
#
_cell.length_a   1.000
_cell.length_b   1.000
_cell.length_c   1.000
_cell.angle_alpha   90.00
_cell.angle_beta   90.00
_cell.angle_gamma   90.00
#
_symmetry.space_group_name_H-M   'P 1'
#
loop_
_entity.id
_entity.type
_entity.pdbx_description
1 polymer ?
#
loop_
_entity_poly.entity_id
_entity_poly.type
_entity_poly.pdbx_seq_one_letter_code
_entity_poly.pdbx_strand_id
1 'polypeptide(L)'
;MEKQLQEARSKIIDSLAIYQKEASGWVLDEILHLDLNMAKYTPLKAEKYNKPPIVYRGEDAVDKFLECLETEQQYIEEKLSFIEPMRIENEEEQMFENAINCHICGFEMGADRVRDYCHLTGKYRAAAHNECNLNYSFTGRIPVILHNLRGNDSHLIMQGLGKLKNKEINCIPNNIDSLQFMNASLERLAFNLSKSDADMFPILQRYVESEKVPLLLRKGVYPYDYMDSVEKFDKETLPPQECFYSVLNDEHIADADYNHPTRVFEAFSCQSLGDYHDLYLKSDVLLLADVFENFRNVCLKAYNLNPCHFYTIPALAWQACLKMTEVELELLTDPDVYLFIKEGLRGGISMISNRFSKANNPYVPDYDPDQDSSYVMYLDANNLYGWAMSQPLPTAEFDWLNEEEISNLDITQISDDSKEG
;
A
#
# COMPACT_ATOMS: atom_id res chain seq x y z
N MET A 1 -7.64 29.66 9.23
CA MET A 1 -8.18 28.43 9.85
C MET A 1 -9.59 28.08 9.37
N GLU A 2 -10.63 28.87 9.67
CA GLU A 2 -12.03 28.55 9.30
C GLU A 2 -12.28 28.52 7.78
N LYS A 3 -11.67 29.47 7.06
CA LYS A 3 -11.71 29.58 5.59
C LYS A 3 -10.96 28.44 4.89
N GLN A 4 -9.85 28.00 5.47
CA GLN A 4 -9.03 26.89 4.96
C GLN A 4 -9.70 25.52 5.19
N LEU A 5 -10.39 25.35 6.32
CA LEU A 5 -11.22 24.18 6.58
C LEU A 5 -12.37 24.10 5.57
N GLN A 6 -12.98 25.24 5.22
CA GLN A 6 -14.00 25.31 4.17
C GLN A 6 -13.48 24.93 2.78
N GLU A 7 -12.27 25.36 2.41
CA GLU A 7 -11.67 25.02 1.11
C GLU A 7 -11.27 23.55 1.00
N ALA A 8 -10.69 22.97 2.05
CA ALA A 8 -10.42 21.53 2.10
C ALA A 8 -11.73 20.72 2.01
N ARG A 9 -12.78 21.17 2.72
CA ARG A 9 -14.12 20.59 2.64
C ARG A 9 -14.71 20.71 1.23
N SER A 10 -14.51 21.84 0.54
CA SER A 10 -14.98 22.04 -0.83
C SER A 10 -14.35 21.06 -1.82
N LYS A 11 -13.02 20.85 -1.75
CA LYS A 11 -12.34 19.87 -2.63
C LYS A 11 -12.81 18.43 -2.41
N ILE A 12 -13.11 18.08 -1.17
CA ILE A 12 -13.68 16.77 -0.81
C ILE A 12 -15.10 16.63 -1.37
N ILE A 13 -15.93 17.66 -1.19
CA ILE A 13 -17.29 17.72 -1.73
C ILE A 13 -17.28 17.64 -3.26
N ASP A 14 -16.38 18.34 -3.94
CA ASP A 14 -16.27 18.32 -5.41
C ASP A 14 -15.86 16.95 -5.93
N SER A 15 -14.91 16.28 -5.26
CA SER A 15 -14.52 14.90 -5.60
C SER A 15 -15.65 13.89 -5.38
N LEU A 16 -16.45 14.08 -4.32
CA LEU A 16 -17.61 13.25 -4.02
C LEU A 16 -18.78 13.54 -4.98
N ALA A 17 -18.95 14.77 -5.44
CA ALA A 17 -19.95 15.13 -6.45
C ALA A 17 -19.64 14.51 -7.82
N ILE A 18 -18.36 14.35 -8.16
CA ILE A 18 -17.92 13.58 -9.33
C ILE A 18 -18.28 12.10 -9.15
N TYR A 19 -17.99 11.52 -7.99
CA TYR A 19 -18.35 10.13 -7.65
C TYR A 19 -19.88 9.85 -7.67
N GLN A 20 -20.71 10.84 -7.34
CA GLN A 20 -22.17 10.74 -7.45
C GLN A 20 -22.67 10.77 -8.91
N LYS A 21 -22.02 11.59 -9.75
CA LYS A 21 -22.35 11.71 -11.18
C LYS A 21 -22.03 10.45 -11.98
N GLU A 22 -21.05 9.66 -11.55
CA GLU A 22 -20.65 8.41 -12.21
C GLU A 22 -21.53 7.20 -11.82
N ALA A 23 -22.80 7.44 -11.49
CA ALA A 23 -23.86 6.45 -11.29
C ALA A 23 -23.69 5.52 -10.07
N SER A 24 -23.03 5.97 -9.00
CA SER A 24 -22.89 5.19 -7.75
C SER A 24 -24.22 4.94 -7.02
N GLY A 25 -25.24 5.78 -7.22
CA GLY A 25 -26.55 5.67 -6.57
C GLY A 25 -26.60 6.18 -5.12
N TRP A 26 -25.52 6.79 -4.62
CA TRP A 26 -25.42 7.35 -3.27
C TRP A 26 -25.52 8.89 -3.29
N VAL A 27 -26.07 9.49 -2.23
CA VAL A 27 -26.12 10.95 -2.02
C VAL A 27 -25.40 11.29 -0.72
N LEU A 28 -24.47 12.24 -0.80
CA LEU A 28 -23.71 12.77 0.33
C LEU A 28 -24.63 13.71 1.11
N ASP A 29 -24.85 13.39 2.38
CA ASP A 29 -25.67 14.19 3.29
C ASP A 29 -24.80 15.24 4.01
N GLU A 30 -23.85 14.78 4.83
CA GLU A 30 -22.91 15.67 5.53
C GLU A 30 -21.54 15.04 5.81
N ILE A 31 -20.53 15.90 6.01
CA ILE A 31 -19.19 15.52 6.50
C ILE A 31 -19.14 15.88 7.99
N LEU A 32 -19.03 14.85 8.84
CA LEU A 32 -19.11 14.95 10.30
C LEU A 32 -17.81 15.43 10.98
N HIS A 33 -16.64 14.96 10.51
CA HIS A 33 -15.32 15.39 10.99
C HIS A 33 -14.23 15.15 9.93
N LEU A 34 -13.07 15.81 10.09
CA LEU A 34 -11.89 15.66 9.24
C LEU A 34 -10.67 15.43 10.15
N ASP A 35 -10.16 14.20 10.18
CA ASP A 35 -9.01 13.87 11.03
C ASP A 35 -7.70 13.88 10.24
N LEU A 36 -6.78 14.76 10.63
CA LEU A 36 -5.37 14.73 10.23
C LEU A 36 -4.59 13.90 11.25
N ASN A 37 -4.43 12.62 10.97
CA ASN A 37 -3.72 11.71 11.86
C ASN A 37 -2.26 11.57 11.42
N MET A 38 -1.33 12.07 12.24
CA MET A 38 0.07 11.66 12.19
C MET A 38 0.26 10.51 13.17
N ALA A 39 0.49 9.30 12.66
CA ALA A 39 0.76 8.14 13.52
C ALA A 39 2.10 7.51 13.14
N LYS A 40 3.05 7.57 14.07
CA LYS A 40 4.17 6.65 14.12
C LYS A 40 3.72 5.49 15.01
N TYR A 41 3.79 4.26 14.50
CA TYR A 41 3.47 3.07 15.28
C TYR A 41 4.31 1.89 14.80
N THR A 42 5.02 1.26 15.72
CA THR A 42 5.66 -0.03 15.50
C THR A 42 4.64 -1.15 15.71
N PRO A 43 4.50 -2.07 14.76
CA PRO A 43 3.53 -3.14 14.85
C PRO A 43 3.70 -4.01 16.10
N LEU A 44 2.56 -4.39 16.67
CA LEU A 44 2.49 -5.44 17.69
C LEU A 44 2.87 -6.78 17.04
N LYS A 45 4.00 -7.35 17.47
CA LYS A 45 4.37 -8.74 17.14
C LYS A 45 3.82 -9.66 18.23
N ALA A 46 2.56 -10.04 18.08
CA ALA A 46 1.87 -10.90 19.04
C ALA A 46 1.40 -12.20 18.37
N GLU A 47 2.35 -12.95 17.80
CA GLU A 47 2.09 -14.19 17.05
C GLU A 47 1.22 -15.20 17.81
N LYS A 48 1.27 -15.18 19.14
CA LYS A 48 0.41 -16.01 20.01
C LYS A 48 -1.10 -15.81 19.78
N TYR A 49 -1.50 -14.69 19.20
CA TYR A 49 -2.89 -14.37 18.91
C TYR A 49 -3.30 -14.67 17.47
N ASN A 50 -2.37 -15.05 16.59
CA ASN A 50 -2.67 -15.36 15.20
C ASN A 50 -3.55 -16.61 15.11
N LYS A 51 -4.64 -16.52 14.36
CA LYS A 51 -5.52 -17.65 14.05
C LYS A 51 -5.13 -18.29 12.71
N PRO A 52 -5.46 -19.58 12.49
CA PRO A 52 -5.33 -20.19 11.18
C PRO A 52 -6.22 -19.49 10.14
N PRO A 53 -5.85 -19.52 8.85
CA PRO A 53 -6.69 -18.99 7.78
C PRO A 53 -8.02 -19.75 7.73
N ILE A 54 -9.11 -19.01 7.49
CA ILE A 54 -10.45 -19.56 7.32
C ILE A 54 -10.72 -19.66 5.82
N VAL A 55 -11.19 -20.83 5.39
CA VAL A 55 -11.65 -21.05 4.01
C VAL A 55 -13.11 -21.46 4.09
N TYR A 56 -13.92 -20.84 3.24
CA TYR A 56 -15.34 -21.11 3.17
C TYR A 56 -15.81 -21.07 1.72
N ARG A 57 -16.63 -22.05 1.34
CA ARG A 57 -17.27 -22.15 0.03
C ARG A 57 -18.75 -22.43 0.23
N GLY A 58 -19.60 -21.57 -0.32
CA GLY A 58 -21.05 -21.66 -0.24
C GLY A 58 -21.73 -20.43 -0.82
N GLU A 59 -23.04 -20.49 -1.02
CA GLU A 59 -23.82 -19.37 -1.58
C GLU A 59 -23.83 -18.13 -0.67
N ASP A 60 -23.66 -18.32 0.63
CA ASP A 60 -23.57 -17.28 1.66
C ASP A 60 -22.12 -16.85 1.99
N ALA A 61 -21.17 -17.05 1.06
CA ALA A 61 -19.76 -16.75 1.28
C ALA A 61 -19.49 -15.30 1.76
N VAL A 62 -20.22 -14.32 1.22
CA VAL A 62 -20.12 -12.90 1.65
C VAL A 62 -20.61 -12.74 3.08
N ASP A 63 -21.75 -13.34 3.41
CA ASP A 63 -22.34 -13.23 4.76
C ASP A 63 -21.41 -13.90 5.79
N LYS A 64 -20.82 -15.06 5.43
CA LYS A 64 -19.81 -15.76 6.24
C LYS A 64 -18.51 -14.97 6.39
N PHE A 65 -18.06 -14.31 5.34
CA PHE A 65 -16.89 -13.43 5.39
C PHE A 65 -17.10 -12.28 6.39
N LEU A 66 -18.26 -11.61 6.35
CA LEU A 66 -18.61 -10.53 7.29
C LEU A 66 -18.77 -11.03 8.73
N GLU A 67 -19.37 -12.20 8.94
CA GLU A 67 -19.44 -12.86 10.26
C GLU A 67 -18.04 -13.17 10.82
N CYS A 68 -17.12 -13.65 9.97
CA CYS A 68 -15.74 -13.89 10.36
C CYS A 68 -15.03 -12.59 10.74
N LEU A 69 -15.21 -11.51 9.98
CA LEU A 69 -14.64 -10.20 10.30
C LEU A 69 -15.15 -9.67 11.65
N GLU A 70 -16.46 -9.79 11.92
CA GLU A 70 -17.04 -9.38 13.19
C GLU A 70 -16.51 -10.20 14.37
N THR A 71 -16.43 -11.52 14.20
CA THR A 71 -15.86 -12.42 15.22
C THR A 71 -14.40 -12.09 15.49
N GLU A 72 -13.63 -11.77 14.44
CA GLU A 72 -12.23 -11.40 14.56
C GLU A 72 -12.05 -10.04 15.23
N GLN A 73 -12.89 -9.06 14.87
CA GLN A 73 -12.94 -7.75 15.53
C GLN A 73 -13.14 -7.91 17.04
N GLN A 74 -14.19 -8.63 17.46
CA GLN A 74 -14.51 -8.84 18.88
C GLN A 74 -13.35 -9.52 19.63
N TYR A 75 -12.75 -10.53 19.00
CA TYR A 75 -11.59 -11.22 19.56
C TYR A 75 -10.40 -10.27 19.75
N ILE A 76 -10.07 -9.45 18.75
CA ILE A 76 -8.96 -8.49 18.82
C ILE A 76 -9.23 -7.42 19.88
N GLU A 77 -10.45 -6.87 19.93
CA GLU A 77 -10.88 -5.89 20.93
C GLU A 77 -10.75 -6.43 22.36
N GLU A 78 -11.18 -7.68 22.59
CA GLU A 78 -11.02 -8.35 23.89
C GLU A 78 -9.54 -8.40 24.29
N LYS A 79 -8.64 -8.77 23.36
CA LYS A 79 -7.20 -8.85 23.65
C LYS A 79 -6.56 -7.48 23.87
N LEU A 80 -6.99 -6.46 23.13
CA LEU A 80 -6.49 -5.09 23.28
C LEU A 80 -7.03 -4.38 24.52
N SER A 81 -8.18 -4.80 25.04
CA SER A 81 -8.76 -4.25 26.28
C SER A 81 -7.92 -4.56 27.52
N PHE A 82 -7.13 -5.64 27.47
CA PHE A 82 -6.25 -6.03 28.55
C PHE A 82 -4.83 -5.49 28.34
N ILE A 83 -4.38 -4.65 29.28
CA ILE A 83 -3.00 -4.16 29.31
C ILE A 83 -2.15 -5.16 30.12
N GLU A 84 -1.30 -5.89 29.42
CA GLU A 84 -0.32 -6.78 30.04
C GLU A 84 0.68 -5.93 30.85
N PRO A 85 0.91 -6.24 32.13
CA PRO A 85 1.88 -5.49 32.95
C PRO A 85 3.27 -5.48 32.32
N MET A 86 3.94 -4.33 32.40
CA MET A 86 5.29 -4.18 31.88
C MET A 86 6.25 -5.15 32.57
N ARG A 87 7.07 -5.81 31.76
CA ARG A 87 8.17 -6.69 32.16
C ARG A 87 9.44 -6.03 31.66
N ILE A 88 10.32 -5.70 32.58
CA ILE A 88 11.62 -5.11 32.28
C ILE A 88 12.69 -5.92 33.01
N GLU A 89 13.68 -6.38 32.25
CA GLU A 89 14.83 -7.10 32.78
C GLU A 89 15.91 -6.12 33.27
N ASN A 90 16.86 -6.60 34.08
CA ASN A 90 17.90 -5.74 34.67
C ASN A 90 18.75 -5.02 33.60
N GLU A 91 19.03 -5.69 32.47
CA GLU A 91 19.78 -5.12 31.36
C GLU A 91 18.99 -4.00 30.66
N GLU A 92 17.68 -4.22 30.45
CA GLU A 92 16.77 -3.24 29.85
C GLU A 92 16.58 -2.02 30.76
N GLU A 93 16.57 -2.22 32.08
CA GLU A 93 16.53 -1.15 33.06
C GLU A 93 17.81 -0.29 32.99
N GLN A 94 18.98 -0.90 32.84
CA GLN A 94 20.23 -0.15 32.58
C GLN A 94 20.19 0.60 31.25
N MET A 95 19.60 0.00 30.21
CA MET A 95 19.40 0.70 28.93
C MET A 95 18.48 1.91 29.08
N PHE A 96 17.41 1.80 29.90
CA PHE A 96 16.53 2.92 30.21
C PHE A 96 17.25 4.05 30.96
N GLU A 97 18.03 3.73 31.99
CA GLU A 97 18.76 4.72 32.80
C GLU A 97 19.79 5.49 31.96
N ASN A 98 20.49 4.79 31.06
CA ASN A 98 21.52 5.34 30.18
C ASN A 98 20.95 5.99 28.90
N ALA A 99 19.65 5.87 28.63
CA ALA A 99 19.06 6.41 27.42
C ALA A 99 19.06 7.95 27.45
N ILE A 100 19.72 8.54 26.45
CA ILE A 100 19.78 9.99 26.23
C ILE A 100 18.67 10.42 25.25
N ASN A 101 18.48 9.67 24.17
CA ASN A 101 17.56 10.03 23.09
C ASN A 101 16.28 9.19 23.12
N CYS A 102 15.14 9.82 22.85
CA CYS A 102 13.86 9.15 22.70
C CYS A 102 13.88 8.25 21.46
N HIS A 103 13.46 6.99 21.59
CA HIS A 103 13.41 6.09 20.42
C HIS A 103 12.33 6.47 19.39
N ILE A 104 11.33 7.26 19.81
CA ILE A 104 10.18 7.66 18.99
C ILE A 104 10.52 8.89 18.15
N CYS A 105 10.99 9.98 18.74
CA CYS A 105 11.29 11.21 17.97
C CYS A 105 12.78 11.36 17.65
N GLY A 106 13.68 10.67 18.35
CA GLY A 106 15.13 10.79 18.18
C GLY A 106 15.78 11.90 18.99
N PHE A 107 15.02 12.83 19.55
CA PHE A 107 15.54 13.97 20.32
C PHE A 107 15.94 13.60 21.75
N GLU A 108 16.82 14.42 22.34
CA GLU A 108 17.28 14.25 23.73
C GLU A 108 16.13 14.34 24.73
N MET A 109 16.14 13.46 25.72
CA MET A 109 15.16 13.39 26.81
C MET A 109 15.70 14.03 28.08
N GLY A 110 14.80 14.68 28.83
CA GLY A 110 15.12 15.27 30.13
C GLY A 110 14.43 14.52 31.27
N ALA A 111 13.84 15.30 32.18
CA ALA A 111 13.10 14.78 33.33
C ALA A 111 11.78 14.08 32.95
N ASP A 112 11.34 14.18 31.70
CA ASP A 112 10.10 13.61 31.16
C ASP A 112 10.30 12.20 30.56
N ARG A 113 11.48 11.60 30.77
CA ARG A 113 11.82 10.26 30.30
C ARG A 113 10.94 9.19 30.96
N VAL A 114 10.22 8.43 30.13
CA VAL A 114 9.34 7.32 30.54
C VAL A 114 9.70 6.02 29.81
N ARG A 115 9.24 4.89 30.35
CA ARG A 115 9.41 3.56 29.76
C ARG A 115 8.27 3.31 28.78
N ASP A 116 8.56 3.21 27.48
CA ASP A 116 7.60 2.70 26.48
C ASP A 116 7.67 1.17 26.47
N TYR A 117 6.49 0.54 26.43
CA TYR A 117 6.37 -0.91 26.40
C TYR A 117 5.13 -1.35 25.61
N CYS A 118 5.13 -2.60 25.19
CA CYS A 118 4.04 -3.19 24.43
C CYS A 118 2.91 -3.65 25.34
N HIS A 119 1.75 -3.00 25.29
CA HIS A 119 0.58 -3.36 26.11
C HIS A 119 0.01 -4.77 25.86
N LEU A 120 0.31 -5.42 24.73
CA LEU A 120 -0.13 -6.81 24.47
C LEU A 120 0.84 -7.89 24.98
N THR A 121 2.12 -7.56 25.10
CA THR A 121 3.17 -8.54 25.43
C THR A 121 3.87 -8.24 26.76
N GLY A 122 3.66 -7.04 27.31
CA GLY A 122 4.38 -6.52 28.48
C GLY A 122 5.83 -6.14 28.19
N LYS A 123 6.37 -6.43 26.99
CA LYS A 123 7.79 -6.23 26.70
C LYS A 123 8.15 -4.75 26.62
N TYR A 124 9.19 -4.36 27.35
CA TYR A 124 9.83 -3.06 27.20
C TYR A 124 10.30 -2.84 25.74
N ARG A 125 10.18 -1.61 25.27
CA ARG A 125 10.60 -1.21 23.92
C ARG A 125 11.86 -0.36 23.98
N ALA A 126 11.79 0.78 24.65
CA ALA A 126 12.90 1.70 24.92
C ALA A 126 12.40 2.92 25.72
N ALA A 127 13.31 3.85 26.03
CA ALA A 127 12.98 5.11 26.67
C ALA A 127 12.34 6.09 25.66
N ALA A 128 11.37 6.87 26.13
CA ALA A 128 10.72 7.91 25.34
C ALA A 128 10.36 9.14 26.16
N HIS A 129 10.12 10.29 25.51
CA HIS A 129 9.45 11.42 26.15
C HIS A 129 8.04 11.01 26.57
N ASN A 130 7.53 11.59 27.66
CA ASN A 130 6.18 11.29 28.17
C ASN A 130 5.11 11.56 27.11
N GLU A 131 5.19 12.70 26.43
CA GLU A 131 4.25 13.06 25.36
C GLU A 131 4.34 12.12 24.16
N CYS A 132 5.57 11.82 23.71
CA CYS A 132 5.78 10.86 22.63
C CYS A 132 5.15 9.52 22.98
N ASN A 133 5.35 9.01 24.19
CA ASN A 133 4.79 7.74 24.65
C ASN A 133 3.25 7.75 24.67
N LEU A 134 2.63 8.82 25.15
CA LEU A 134 1.16 8.95 25.18
C LEU A 134 0.57 8.94 23.75
N ASN A 135 1.21 9.65 22.85
CA ASN A 135 0.82 9.71 21.44
C ASN A 135 1.16 8.44 20.67
N TYR A 136 2.07 7.61 21.20
CA TYR A 136 2.51 6.34 20.62
C TYR A 136 1.63 5.17 21.07
N SER A 137 0.32 5.37 20.97
CA SER A 137 -0.69 4.40 21.37
C SER A 137 -1.45 3.83 20.18
N PHE A 138 -2.06 2.66 20.37
CA PHE A 138 -2.90 2.06 19.36
C PHE A 138 -4.18 2.89 19.19
N THR A 139 -4.50 3.29 17.97
CA THR A 139 -5.61 4.22 17.67
C THR A 139 -6.99 3.57 17.66
N GLY A 140 -7.12 2.30 18.05
CA GLY A 140 -8.38 1.56 17.98
C GLY A 140 -8.69 0.96 16.60
N ARG A 141 -7.95 1.36 15.55
CA ARG A 141 -8.22 0.93 14.18
C ARG A 141 -7.51 -0.37 13.82
N ILE A 142 -8.28 -1.38 13.42
CA ILE A 142 -7.77 -2.67 12.92
C ILE A 142 -7.75 -2.62 11.38
N PRO A 143 -6.57 -2.61 10.73
CA PRO A 143 -6.49 -2.62 9.27
C PRO A 143 -6.87 -4.00 8.72
N VAL A 144 -7.81 -4.03 7.76
CA VAL A 144 -8.09 -5.20 6.93
C VAL A 144 -7.47 -4.96 5.57
N ILE A 145 -6.57 -5.84 5.14
CA ILE A 145 -5.85 -5.71 3.88
C ILE A 145 -6.51 -6.61 2.84
N LEU A 146 -6.93 -5.99 1.73
CA LEU A 146 -7.46 -6.67 0.55
C LEU A 146 -6.58 -6.31 -0.66
N HIS A 147 -6.60 -7.14 -1.69
CA HIS A 147 -5.84 -6.88 -2.92
C HIS A 147 -6.80 -6.71 -4.09
N ASN A 148 -6.71 -5.55 -4.76
CA ASN A 148 -7.55 -5.21 -5.90
C ASN A 148 -9.06 -5.18 -5.57
N LEU A 149 -9.40 -4.64 -4.39
CA LEU A 149 -10.79 -4.57 -3.91
C LEU A 149 -11.66 -3.72 -4.83
N ARG A 150 -11.11 -2.68 -5.47
CA ARG A 150 -11.85 -1.75 -6.33
C ARG A 150 -12.61 -2.42 -7.49
N GLY A 151 -12.28 -3.68 -7.81
CA GLY A 151 -13.01 -4.47 -8.80
C GLY A 151 -14.29 -5.10 -8.27
N ASN A 152 -14.64 -6.26 -8.84
CA ASN A 152 -15.92 -6.95 -8.67
C ASN A 152 -16.27 -7.28 -7.20
N ASP A 153 -15.28 -7.68 -6.40
CA ASP A 153 -15.51 -8.17 -5.03
C ASP A 153 -16.08 -7.09 -4.11
N SER A 154 -15.72 -5.82 -4.34
CA SER A 154 -16.29 -4.71 -3.56
C SER A 154 -17.80 -4.64 -3.69
N HIS A 155 -18.36 -4.87 -4.88
CA HIS A 155 -19.82 -4.82 -5.07
C HIS A 155 -20.54 -5.86 -4.22
N LEU A 156 -20.01 -7.08 -4.16
CA LEU A 156 -20.57 -8.17 -3.36
C LEU A 156 -20.46 -7.87 -1.86
N ILE A 157 -19.28 -7.46 -1.40
CA ILE A 157 -19.03 -7.12 0.01
C ILE A 157 -19.92 -5.95 0.45
N MET A 158 -20.05 -4.91 -0.36
CA MET A 158 -20.86 -3.73 -0.03
C MET A 158 -22.36 -4.07 0.05
N GLN A 159 -22.86 -4.96 -0.81
CA GLN A 159 -24.22 -5.47 -0.70
C GLN A 159 -24.43 -6.25 0.61
N GLY A 160 -23.46 -7.05 1.01
CA GLY A 160 -23.48 -7.77 2.30
C GLY A 160 -23.46 -6.81 3.50
N LEU A 161 -22.60 -5.78 3.45
CA LEU A 161 -22.50 -4.76 4.51
C LEU A 161 -23.82 -4.01 4.71
N GLY A 162 -24.56 -3.74 3.63
CA GLY A 162 -25.90 -3.12 3.72
C GLY A 162 -26.93 -3.96 4.50
N LYS A 163 -26.69 -5.26 4.69
CA LYS A 163 -27.56 -6.13 5.51
C LYS A 163 -27.26 -6.01 7.01
N LEU A 164 -26.08 -5.49 7.39
CA LEU A 164 -25.68 -5.36 8.80
C LEU A 164 -26.50 -4.26 9.47
N LYS A 165 -27.46 -4.68 10.31
CA LYS A 165 -28.29 -3.76 11.10
C LYS A 165 -27.50 -3.28 12.33
N ASN A 166 -27.69 -2.01 12.71
CA ASN A 166 -27.13 -1.41 13.93
C ASN A 166 -25.60 -1.24 13.94
N LYS A 167 -24.95 -1.17 12.77
CA LYS A 167 -23.54 -0.75 12.67
C LYS A 167 -23.45 0.55 11.89
N GLU A 168 -22.74 1.52 12.46
CA GLU A 168 -22.39 2.75 11.76
C GLU A 168 -21.22 2.46 10.84
N ILE A 169 -21.43 2.64 9.54
CA ILE A 169 -20.40 2.39 8.53
C ILE A 169 -19.81 3.74 8.13
N ASN A 170 -18.61 4.00 8.61
CA ASN A 170 -17.81 5.14 8.16
C ASN A 170 -17.00 4.72 6.93
N CYS A 171 -17.29 5.32 5.78
CA CYS A 171 -16.60 5.05 4.53
C CYS A 171 -15.73 6.25 4.14
N ILE A 172 -14.48 5.96 3.77
CA ILE A 172 -13.62 6.91 3.08
C ILE A 172 -13.54 6.42 1.64
N PRO A 173 -13.69 7.28 0.62
CA PRO A 173 -13.66 6.87 -0.78
C PRO A 173 -12.35 6.20 -1.24
N ASN A 174 -11.33 6.15 -0.36
CA ASN A 174 -10.10 5.38 -0.55
C ASN A 174 -9.94 4.36 0.60
N ASN A 175 -10.09 3.08 0.28
CA ASN A 175 -9.86 1.96 1.20
C ASN A 175 -8.37 1.58 1.23
N ILE A 176 -7.92 0.91 2.30
CA ILE A 176 -6.58 0.30 2.33
C ILE A 176 -6.60 -0.93 1.41
N ASP A 177 -6.21 -0.71 0.16
CA ASP A 177 -6.03 -1.74 -0.85
C ASP A 177 -4.54 -1.89 -1.10
N SER A 178 -4.01 -3.10 -0.96
CA SER A 178 -2.59 -3.37 -1.20
C SER A 178 -2.14 -2.94 -2.61
N LEU A 179 -3.03 -2.86 -3.61
CA LEU A 179 -2.72 -2.35 -4.95
C LEU A 179 -2.40 -0.83 -4.95
N GLN A 180 -2.96 -0.07 -4.00
CA GLN A 180 -2.61 1.35 -3.81
C GLN A 180 -1.23 1.52 -3.14
N PHE A 181 -0.69 0.43 -2.57
CA PHE A 181 0.66 0.35 -2.02
C PHE A 181 1.65 -0.25 -3.03
N MET A 182 1.23 -1.29 -3.74
CA MET A 182 2.05 -2.11 -4.60
C MET A 182 1.28 -2.32 -5.90
N ASN A 183 1.46 -1.40 -6.85
CA ASN A 183 0.72 -1.37 -8.11
C ASN A 183 1.20 -2.46 -9.09
N ALA A 184 0.99 -3.72 -8.73
CA ALA A 184 1.27 -4.91 -9.53
C ALA A 184 0.37 -6.06 -9.08
N SER A 185 0.19 -7.06 -9.94
CA SER A 185 -0.55 -8.28 -9.58
C SER A 185 0.13 -9.03 -8.43
N LEU A 186 -0.66 -9.71 -7.61
CA LEU A 186 -0.13 -10.61 -6.57
C LEU A 186 0.89 -11.61 -7.13
N GLU A 187 0.68 -12.12 -8.35
CA GLU A 187 1.64 -13.00 -9.03
C GLU A 187 3.01 -12.34 -9.17
N ARG A 188 3.06 -11.11 -9.69
CA ARG A 188 4.32 -10.38 -9.88
C ARG A 188 4.95 -10.03 -8.54
N LEU A 189 4.15 -9.70 -7.53
CA LEU A 189 4.64 -9.38 -6.19
C LEU A 189 5.24 -10.60 -5.49
N ALA A 190 4.54 -11.73 -5.49
CA ALA A 190 5.03 -13.00 -4.96
C ALA A 190 6.30 -13.46 -5.68
N PHE A 191 6.32 -13.40 -7.01
CA PHE A 191 7.50 -13.75 -7.82
C PHE A 191 8.71 -12.85 -7.52
N ASN A 192 8.51 -11.54 -7.36
CA ASN A 192 9.60 -10.65 -6.99
C ASN A 192 10.13 -10.97 -5.59
N LEU A 193 9.25 -11.29 -4.64
CA LEU A 193 9.63 -11.67 -3.29
C LEU A 193 10.41 -12.99 -3.28
N SER A 194 9.98 -13.98 -4.07
CA SER A 194 10.65 -15.29 -4.17
C SER A 194 12.05 -15.22 -4.78
N LYS A 195 12.38 -14.16 -5.51
CA LYS A 195 13.76 -13.93 -6.00
C LYS A 195 14.74 -13.48 -4.92
N SER A 196 14.24 -13.01 -3.78
CA SER A 196 15.09 -12.51 -2.69
C SER A 196 15.59 -13.68 -1.84
N ASP A 197 14.68 -14.39 -1.16
CA ASP A 197 14.96 -15.62 -0.40
C ASP A 197 13.62 -16.36 -0.10
N ALA A 198 13.66 -17.67 0.13
CA ALA A 198 12.50 -18.47 0.54
C ALA A 198 12.04 -18.13 1.97
N ASP A 199 12.96 -17.68 2.84
CA ASP A 199 12.66 -17.21 4.20
C ASP A 199 11.73 -15.98 4.25
N MET A 200 11.38 -15.43 3.08
CA MET A 200 10.46 -14.30 2.93
C MET A 200 8.98 -14.70 2.97
N PHE A 201 8.65 -16.00 3.10
CA PHE A 201 7.26 -16.50 3.17
C PHE A 201 6.92 -17.22 4.50
N PRO A 202 7.17 -16.62 5.67
CA PRO A 202 6.98 -17.29 6.96
C PRO A 202 5.51 -17.64 7.27
N ILE A 203 4.55 -16.88 6.75
CA ILE A 203 3.12 -17.13 6.98
C ILE A 203 2.67 -18.33 6.13
N LEU A 204 3.04 -18.38 4.85
CA LEU A 204 2.76 -19.54 3.99
C LEU A 204 3.39 -20.81 4.57
N GLN A 205 4.67 -20.76 4.95
CA GLN A 205 5.40 -21.90 5.52
C GLN A 205 4.80 -22.43 6.84
N ARG A 206 4.04 -21.60 7.57
CA ARG A 206 3.36 -22.01 8.80
C ARG A 206 2.18 -22.95 8.54
N TYR A 207 1.55 -22.88 7.37
CA TYR A 207 0.32 -23.61 7.05
C TYR A 207 0.47 -24.57 5.88
N VAL A 208 1.67 -24.69 5.30
CA VAL A 208 1.99 -25.54 4.15
C VAL A 208 3.25 -26.33 4.46
N GLU A 209 3.23 -27.63 4.19
CA GLU A 209 4.40 -28.51 4.35
C GLU A 209 5.58 -27.98 3.52
N SER A 210 6.78 -27.95 4.11
CA SER A 210 7.96 -27.33 3.51
C SER A 210 8.30 -27.83 2.11
N GLU A 211 8.08 -29.11 1.82
CA GLU A 211 8.31 -29.72 0.50
C GLU A 211 7.33 -29.22 -0.58
N LYS A 212 6.14 -28.76 -0.16
CA LYS A 212 5.06 -28.29 -1.04
C LYS A 212 5.05 -26.77 -1.21
N VAL A 213 5.72 -26.02 -0.34
CA VAL A 213 5.82 -24.55 -0.41
C VAL A 213 6.26 -24.05 -1.79
N PRO A 214 7.28 -24.62 -2.46
CA PRO A 214 7.71 -24.16 -3.78
C PRO A 214 6.62 -24.21 -4.85
N LEU A 215 5.61 -25.08 -4.69
CA LEU A 215 4.47 -25.18 -5.59
C LEU A 215 3.49 -24.01 -5.43
N LEU A 216 3.54 -23.28 -4.31
CA LEU A 216 2.63 -22.17 -4.00
C LEU A 216 3.34 -20.80 -3.99
N LEU A 217 4.62 -20.72 -4.35
CA LEU A 217 5.35 -19.43 -4.41
C LEU A 217 5.02 -18.58 -5.64
N ARG A 218 4.20 -19.09 -6.55
CA ARG A 218 3.60 -18.33 -7.65
C ARG A 218 2.09 -18.37 -7.50
N LYS A 219 1.41 -17.38 -8.08
CA LYS A 219 -0.05 -17.39 -8.17
C LYS A 219 -0.51 -18.66 -8.87
N GLY A 220 -1.50 -19.33 -8.29
CA GLY A 220 -2.08 -20.52 -8.88
C GLY A 220 -2.74 -20.23 -10.23
N VAL A 221 -2.87 -21.26 -11.05
CA VAL A 221 -3.58 -21.19 -12.33
C VAL A 221 -5.02 -21.64 -12.09
N TYR A 222 -6.01 -20.81 -12.41
CA TYR A 222 -7.40 -21.11 -12.10
C TYR A 222 -8.31 -21.00 -13.33
N PRO A 223 -9.20 -21.98 -13.61
CA PRO A 223 -10.05 -21.96 -14.79
C PRO A 223 -11.32 -21.15 -14.51
N TYR A 224 -11.20 -19.83 -14.44
CA TYR A 224 -12.29 -18.93 -14.00
C TYR A 224 -13.57 -19.09 -14.82
N ASP A 225 -13.47 -19.05 -16.15
CA ASP A 225 -14.63 -19.16 -17.05
C ASP A 225 -15.27 -20.54 -17.00
N TYR A 226 -14.50 -21.58 -16.67
CA TYR A 226 -15.05 -22.91 -16.44
C TYR A 226 -15.80 -23.01 -15.11
N MET A 227 -15.44 -22.27 -14.07
CA MET A 227 -16.06 -22.39 -12.74
C MET A 227 -17.35 -21.56 -12.62
N ASP A 228 -18.33 -21.88 -13.46
CA ASP A 228 -19.62 -21.16 -13.60
C ASP A 228 -20.78 -21.75 -12.77
N SER A 229 -20.57 -22.84 -12.04
CA SER A 229 -21.62 -23.53 -11.29
C SER A 229 -21.06 -24.23 -10.05
N VAL A 230 -21.89 -24.37 -9.01
CA VAL A 230 -21.49 -24.96 -7.72
C VAL A 230 -21.19 -26.46 -7.86
N GLU A 231 -21.90 -27.16 -8.75
CA GLU A 231 -21.71 -28.59 -9.00
C GLU A 231 -20.33 -28.90 -9.59
N LYS A 232 -19.63 -27.91 -10.15
CA LYS A 232 -18.27 -28.10 -10.65
C LYS A 232 -17.26 -28.30 -9.53
N PHE A 233 -17.55 -27.87 -8.30
CA PHE A 233 -16.70 -28.17 -7.15
C PHE A 233 -16.63 -29.66 -6.84
N ASP A 234 -17.66 -30.44 -7.18
CA ASP A 234 -17.71 -31.88 -6.92
C ASP A 234 -16.97 -32.71 -7.99
N LYS A 235 -16.38 -32.08 -9.02
CA LYS A 235 -15.63 -32.79 -10.05
C LYS A 235 -14.31 -33.30 -9.49
N GLU A 236 -14.04 -34.59 -9.66
CA GLU A 236 -12.86 -35.26 -9.10
C GLU A 236 -11.56 -35.04 -9.90
N THR A 237 -11.63 -34.32 -11.03
CA THR A 237 -10.49 -34.12 -11.93
C THR A 237 -10.39 -32.67 -12.39
N LEU A 238 -9.17 -32.23 -12.69
CA LEU A 238 -8.95 -30.96 -13.36
C LEU A 238 -9.60 -30.97 -14.74
N PRO A 239 -10.24 -29.86 -15.15
CA PRO A 239 -10.77 -29.76 -16.51
C PRO A 239 -9.60 -29.70 -17.50
N PRO A 240 -9.83 -30.08 -18.77
CA PRO A 240 -8.77 -30.07 -19.77
C PRO A 240 -8.28 -28.65 -20.06
N GLN A 241 -7.10 -28.52 -20.69
CA GLN A 241 -6.41 -27.23 -20.86
C GLN A 241 -7.24 -26.17 -21.57
N GLU A 242 -8.13 -26.56 -22.49
CA GLU A 242 -9.01 -25.65 -23.21
C GLU A 242 -9.98 -24.91 -22.29
N CYS A 243 -10.30 -25.49 -21.13
CA CYS A 243 -11.14 -24.87 -20.11
C CYS A 243 -10.42 -23.79 -19.27
N PHE A 244 -9.12 -23.58 -19.49
CA PHE A 244 -8.33 -22.50 -18.89
C PHE A 244 -8.21 -21.27 -19.80
N TYR A 245 -8.99 -21.20 -20.89
CA TYR A 245 -9.10 -20.00 -21.71
C TYR A 245 -9.57 -18.81 -20.87
N SER A 246 -8.91 -17.67 -21.00
CA SER A 246 -9.35 -16.42 -20.35
C SER A 246 -10.14 -15.59 -21.34
N VAL A 247 -11.46 -15.46 -21.11
CA VAL A 247 -12.31 -14.56 -21.92
C VAL A 247 -11.90 -13.10 -21.73
N LEU A 248 -11.41 -12.74 -20.54
CA LEU A 248 -10.98 -11.38 -20.21
C LEU A 248 -9.78 -10.91 -21.06
N ASN A 249 -8.82 -11.80 -21.26
CA ASN A 249 -7.58 -11.49 -21.99
C ASN A 249 -7.60 -12.02 -23.44
N ASP A 250 -8.64 -12.75 -23.84
CA ASP A 250 -8.79 -13.41 -25.13
C ASP A 250 -7.59 -14.31 -25.47
N GLU A 251 -7.14 -15.10 -24.48
CA GLU A 251 -5.91 -15.89 -24.58
C GLU A 251 -6.04 -17.31 -23.99
N HIS A 252 -5.32 -18.26 -24.61
CA HIS A 252 -5.13 -19.60 -24.07
C HIS A 252 -3.95 -19.62 -23.09
N ILE A 253 -4.05 -20.49 -22.08
CA ILE A 253 -2.91 -20.79 -21.23
C ILE A 253 -1.79 -21.50 -22.03
N ALA A 254 -0.54 -21.14 -21.77
CA ALA A 254 0.61 -21.83 -22.32
C ALA A 254 0.69 -23.29 -21.80
N ASP A 255 1.08 -24.22 -22.66
CA ASP A 255 1.23 -25.65 -22.32
C ASP A 255 2.13 -25.88 -21.09
N ALA A 256 3.20 -25.09 -20.98
CA ALA A 256 4.12 -25.15 -19.85
C ALA A 256 3.46 -24.77 -18.51
N ASP A 257 2.48 -23.86 -18.54
CA ASP A 257 1.77 -23.37 -17.35
C ASP A 257 0.63 -24.30 -16.93
N TYR A 258 0.01 -25.06 -17.85
CA TYR A 258 -1.02 -26.05 -17.51
C TYR A 258 -0.47 -27.27 -16.72
N ASN A 259 0.82 -27.57 -16.86
CA ASN A 259 1.46 -28.61 -16.04
C ASN A 259 1.55 -28.24 -14.55
N HIS A 260 1.40 -26.96 -14.21
CA HIS A 260 1.46 -26.50 -12.84
C HIS A 260 0.23 -26.90 -11.99
N PRO A 261 -1.03 -26.58 -12.37
CA PRO A 261 -2.22 -26.99 -11.62
C PRO A 261 -2.29 -28.51 -11.44
N THR A 262 -1.87 -29.29 -12.45
CA THR A 262 -1.80 -30.77 -12.34
C THR A 262 -0.87 -31.21 -11.22
N ARG A 263 0.36 -30.69 -11.17
CA ARG A 263 1.32 -31.00 -10.10
C ARG A 263 0.81 -30.57 -8.72
N VAL A 264 0.15 -29.41 -8.64
CA VAL A 264 -0.44 -28.92 -7.37
C VAL A 264 -1.57 -29.86 -6.92
N PHE A 265 -2.48 -30.21 -7.82
CA PHE A 265 -3.62 -31.09 -7.52
C PHE A 265 -3.14 -32.46 -6.99
N GLU A 266 -2.12 -33.05 -7.63
CA GLU A 266 -1.52 -34.31 -7.20
C GLU A 266 -0.74 -34.18 -5.88
N ALA A 267 0.14 -33.18 -5.74
CA ALA A 267 1.00 -33.02 -4.56
C ALA A 267 0.23 -32.70 -3.28
N PHE A 268 -0.91 -32.03 -3.41
CA PHE A 268 -1.81 -31.72 -2.30
C PHE A 268 -2.91 -32.76 -2.11
N SER A 269 -2.90 -33.84 -2.91
CA SER A 269 -3.89 -34.92 -2.84
C SER A 269 -5.33 -34.40 -2.93
N CYS A 270 -5.57 -33.41 -3.78
CA CYS A 270 -6.92 -32.88 -4.02
C CYS A 270 -7.81 -34.01 -4.55
N GLN A 271 -8.99 -34.19 -3.95
CA GLN A 271 -9.96 -35.20 -4.39
C GLN A 271 -11.01 -34.59 -5.32
N SER A 272 -11.15 -33.26 -5.29
CA SER A 272 -12.14 -32.52 -6.05
C SER A 272 -11.62 -31.15 -6.51
N LEU A 273 -12.29 -30.55 -7.49
CA LEU A 273 -12.08 -29.15 -7.86
C LEU A 273 -12.41 -28.19 -6.72
N GLY A 274 -13.27 -28.60 -5.80
CA GLY A 274 -13.50 -27.92 -4.54
C GLY A 274 -12.22 -27.83 -3.70
N ASP A 275 -11.53 -28.95 -3.49
CA ASP A 275 -10.27 -28.94 -2.71
C ASP A 275 -9.21 -28.07 -3.38
N TYR A 276 -9.13 -28.13 -4.71
CA TYR A 276 -8.24 -27.28 -5.49
C TYR A 276 -8.59 -25.79 -5.38
N HIS A 277 -9.87 -25.44 -5.43
CA HIS A 277 -10.37 -24.08 -5.23
C HIS A 277 -10.02 -23.54 -3.84
N ASP A 278 -10.25 -24.34 -2.81
CA ASP A 278 -9.99 -23.94 -1.42
C ASP A 278 -8.49 -23.73 -1.20
N LEU A 279 -7.64 -24.61 -1.76
CA LEU A 279 -6.19 -24.46 -1.76
C LEU A 279 -5.75 -23.20 -2.52
N TYR A 280 -6.33 -22.96 -3.70
CA TYR A 280 -6.05 -21.80 -4.54
C TYR A 280 -6.31 -20.50 -3.77
N LEU A 281 -7.52 -20.33 -3.21
CA LEU A 281 -7.89 -19.14 -2.44
C LEU A 281 -7.04 -18.98 -1.19
N LYS A 282 -6.79 -20.07 -0.46
CA LYS A 282 -5.92 -20.04 0.73
C LYS A 282 -4.50 -19.60 0.36
N SER A 283 -3.95 -20.08 -0.76
CA SER A 283 -2.61 -19.71 -1.21
C SER A 283 -2.52 -18.21 -1.54
N ASP A 284 -3.51 -17.64 -2.23
CA ASP A 284 -3.55 -16.21 -2.55
C ASP A 284 -3.57 -15.34 -1.29
N VAL A 285 -4.37 -15.70 -0.28
CA VAL A 285 -4.43 -14.95 0.99
C VAL A 285 -3.12 -15.04 1.78
N LEU A 286 -2.50 -16.23 1.84
CA LEU A 286 -1.22 -16.42 2.54
C LEU A 286 -0.08 -15.67 1.85
N LEU A 287 -0.01 -15.74 0.52
CA LEU A 287 0.96 -14.99 -0.27
C LEU A 287 0.79 -13.47 -0.10
N LEU A 288 -0.45 -12.98 -0.12
CA LEU A 288 -0.74 -11.57 0.12
C LEU A 288 -0.25 -11.12 1.50
N ALA A 289 -0.48 -11.94 2.53
CA ALA A 289 -0.03 -11.66 3.88
C ALA A 289 1.51 -11.55 3.95
N ASP A 290 2.25 -12.50 3.36
CA ASP A 290 3.72 -12.47 3.32
C ASP A 290 4.25 -11.27 2.52
N VAL A 291 3.68 -11.00 1.35
CA VAL A 291 4.02 -9.84 0.50
C VAL A 291 3.83 -8.53 1.26
N PHE A 292 2.66 -8.36 1.90
CA PHE A 292 2.34 -7.11 2.60
C PHE A 292 3.13 -6.95 3.90
N GLU A 293 3.37 -8.02 4.65
CA GLU A 293 4.23 -8.00 5.84
C GLU A 293 5.69 -7.69 5.48
N ASN A 294 6.20 -8.22 4.36
CA ASN A 294 7.50 -7.83 3.85
C ASN A 294 7.54 -6.33 3.50
N PHE A 295 6.54 -5.84 2.75
CA PHE A 295 6.44 -4.41 2.43
C PHE A 295 6.40 -3.54 3.69
N ARG A 296 5.64 -3.97 4.71
CA ARG A 296 5.60 -3.33 6.03
C ARG A 296 6.97 -3.29 6.69
N ASN A 297 7.70 -4.41 6.68
CA ASN A 297 9.05 -4.49 7.22
C ASN A 297 10.03 -3.57 6.48
N VAL A 298 9.94 -3.48 5.15
CA VAL A 298 10.75 -2.56 4.34
C VAL A 298 10.48 -1.11 4.74
N CYS A 299 9.21 -0.71 4.84
CA CYS A 299 8.83 0.66 5.23
C CYS A 299 9.28 1.00 6.66
N LEU A 300 9.16 0.05 7.59
CA LEU A 300 9.62 0.24 8.97
C LEU A 300 11.14 0.37 9.04
N LYS A 301 11.89 -0.42 8.27
CA LYS A 301 13.36 -0.32 8.21
C LYS A 301 13.83 0.98 7.56
N ALA A 302 13.20 1.37 6.45
CA ALA A 302 13.63 2.54 5.66
C ALA A 302 13.17 3.86 6.28
N TYR A 303 11.93 3.92 6.77
CA TYR A 303 11.27 5.18 7.15
C TYR A 303 10.81 5.18 8.61
N ASN A 304 10.84 4.03 9.29
CA ASN A 304 10.26 3.86 10.62
C ASN A 304 8.80 4.36 10.67
N LEU A 305 8.07 4.07 9.58
CA LEU A 305 6.66 4.33 9.36
C LEU A 305 5.97 3.03 8.97
N ASN A 306 4.77 2.81 9.51
CA ASN A 306 3.98 1.63 9.20
C ASN A 306 2.94 1.96 8.12
N PRO A 307 2.99 1.31 6.93
CA PRO A 307 2.07 1.57 5.82
C PRO A 307 0.59 1.41 6.19
N CYS A 308 0.25 0.60 7.21
CA CYS A 308 -1.14 0.41 7.63
C CYS A 308 -1.83 1.66 8.20
N HIS A 309 -1.09 2.73 8.48
CA HIS A 309 -1.64 4.01 8.95
C HIS A 309 -1.88 5.01 7.82
N PHE A 310 -1.57 4.62 6.58
CA PHE A 310 -1.80 5.41 5.39
C PHE A 310 -2.82 4.72 4.50
N TYR A 311 -3.38 5.46 3.55
CA TYR A 311 -4.30 4.89 2.55
C TYR A 311 -3.60 4.57 1.22
N THR A 312 -2.47 5.24 0.93
CA THR A 312 -1.79 5.19 -0.37
C THR A 312 -0.26 5.30 -0.24
N ILE A 313 0.51 4.86 -1.26
CA ILE A 313 1.96 5.15 -1.32
C ILE A 313 2.25 6.65 -1.32
N PRO A 314 1.60 7.51 -2.13
CA PRO A 314 1.93 8.93 -2.10
C PRO A 314 1.81 9.56 -0.71
N ALA A 315 0.79 9.16 0.07
CA ALA A 315 0.65 9.63 1.45
C ALA A 315 1.79 9.13 2.36
N LEU A 316 2.16 7.86 2.25
CA LEU A 316 3.31 7.30 2.97
C LEU A 316 4.63 7.98 2.56
N ALA A 317 4.85 8.17 1.26
CA ALA A 317 6.05 8.77 0.69
C ALA A 317 6.19 10.24 1.10
N TRP A 318 5.08 10.99 1.12
CA TRP A 318 5.04 12.36 1.62
C TRP A 318 5.47 12.44 3.09
N GLN A 319 4.90 11.56 3.92
CA GLN A 319 5.21 11.53 5.36
C GLN A 319 6.63 11.02 5.63
N ALA A 320 7.12 10.06 4.84
CA ALA A 320 8.51 9.64 4.87
C ALA A 320 9.45 10.79 4.49
N CYS A 321 9.13 11.56 3.44
CA CYS A 321 9.92 12.71 3.00
C CYS A 321 10.03 13.76 4.10
N LEU A 322 8.91 14.22 4.66
CA LEU A 322 8.91 15.21 5.76
C LEU A 322 9.73 14.71 6.96
N LYS A 323 9.53 13.45 7.34
CA LYS A 323 10.23 12.86 8.49
C LYS A 323 11.73 12.71 8.27
N MET A 324 12.16 12.33 7.07
CA MET A 324 13.57 12.08 6.78
C MET A 324 14.37 13.36 6.53
N THR A 325 13.71 14.39 5.97
CA THR A 325 14.35 15.67 5.64
C THR A 325 14.23 16.69 6.76
N GLU A 326 13.25 16.51 7.66
CA GLU A 326 12.88 17.48 8.71
C GLU A 326 12.55 18.87 8.13
N VAL A 327 12.18 18.92 6.84
CA VAL A 327 11.83 20.17 6.16
C VAL A 327 10.51 20.71 6.71
N GLU A 328 10.50 22.00 7.02
CA GLU A 328 9.29 22.74 7.36
C GLU A 328 8.77 23.44 6.10
N LEU A 329 7.55 23.07 5.69
CA LEU A 329 6.89 23.69 4.55
C LEU A 329 5.89 24.71 5.03
N GLU A 330 5.96 25.93 4.50
CA GLU A 330 4.98 26.95 4.79
C GLU A 330 3.60 26.53 4.26
N LEU A 331 2.59 26.65 5.13
CA LEU A 331 1.20 26.55 4.70
C LEU A 331 0.80 27.85 4.00
N LEU A 332 0.63 27.80 2.68
CA LEU A 332 0.10 28.94 1.92
C LEU A 332 -1.28 29.35 2.49
N THR A 333 -1.34 30.57 3.05
CA THR A 333 -2.56 31.11 3.65
C THR A 333 -3.26 32.14 2.76
N ASP A 334 -2.53 32.73 1.80
CA ASP A 334 -3.06 33.62 0.77
C ASP A 334 -3.56 32.81 -0.44
N PRO A 335 -4.88 32.85 -0.75
CA PRO A 335 -5.43 32.20 -1.93
C PRO A 335 -4.83 32.68 -3.25
N ASP A 336 -4.43 33.95 -3.33
CA ASP A 336 -3.91 34.52 -4.58
C ASP A 336 -2.51 33.97 -4.86
N VAL A 337 -1.66 33.83 -3.83
CA VAL A 337 -0.36 33.15 -3.95
C VAL A 337 -0.54 31.69 -4.38
N TYR A 338 -1.51 30.98 -3.79
CA TYR A 338 -1.81 29.59 -4.17
C TYR A 338 -2.24 29.47 -5.64
N LEU A 339 -3.15 30.35 -6.10
CA LEU A 339 -3.64 30.34 -7.47
C LEU A 339 -2.52 30.67 -8.45
N PHE A 340 -1.69 31.67 -8.14
CA PHE A 340 -0.54 32.04 -8.95
C PHE A 340 0.44 30.87 -9.16
N ILE A 341 0.83 30.21 -8.06
CA ILE A 341 1.70 29.02 -8.13
C ILE A 341 1.03 27.92 -8.96
N LYS A 342 -0.26 27.64 -8.71
CA LYS A 342 -1.00 26.60 -9.41
C LYS A 342 -1.11 26.85 -10.92
N GLU A 343 -1.32 28.11 -11.32
CA GLU A 343 -1.34 28.52 -12.74
C GLU A 343 0.03 28.41 -13.41
N GLY A 344 1.11 28.49 -12.63
CA GLY A 344 2.49 28.27 -13.08
C GLY A 344 2.88 26.79 -13.27
N LEU A 345 2.17 25.85 -12.64
CA LEU A 345 2.54 24.43 -12.69
C LEU A 345 2.45 23.86 -14.12
N ARG A 346 3.52 23.20 -14.57
CA ARG A 346 3.59 22.48 -15.84
C ARG A 346 4.05 21.05 -15.59
N GLY A 347 3.54 20.12 -16.41
CA GLY A 347 3.96 18.72 -16.39
C GLY A 347 5.27 18.50 -17.17
N GLY A 348 5.62 17.23 -17.34
CA GLY A 348 6.78 16.84 -18.15
C GLY A 348 6.65 17.30 -19.59
N ILE A 349 7.76 17.74 -20.18
CA ILE A 349 7.82 18.13 -21.59
C ILE A 349 7.78 16.86 -22.44
N SER A 350 6.78 16.75 -23.31
CA SER A 350 6.72 15.70 -24.34
C SER A 350 6.72 16.34 -25.72
N MET A 351 7.74 16.04 -26.52
CA MET A 351 7.94 16.64 -27.83
C MET A 351 8.29 15.56 -28.86
N ILE A 352 7.65 15.63 -30.03
CA ILE A 352 7.98 14.83 -31.20
C ILE A 352 8.59 15.77 -32.25
N SER A 353 9.93 15.87 -32.26
CA SER A 353 10.65 16.71 -33.23
C SER A 353 10.69 16.10 -34.63
N ASN A 354 10.64 14.76 -34.73
CA ASN A 354 10.54 14.02 -35.98
C ASN A 354 9.51 12.89 -35.83
N ARG A 355 8.56 12.78 -36.76
CA ARG A 355 7.42 11.86 -36.67
C ARG A 355 7.81 10.40 -36.83
N PHE A 356 8.87 10.11 -37.58
CA PHE A 356 9.33 8.76 -37.84
C PHE A 356 10.84 8.74 -38.08
N SER A 357 11.51 7.80 -37.42
CA SER A 357 12.90 7.46 -37.69
C SER A 357 13.03 5.94 -37.58
N LYS A 358 13.76 5.33 -38.51
CA LYS A 358 14.08 3.91 -38.51
C LYS A 358 15.59 3.78 -38.58
N ALA A 359 16.17 3.03 -37.65
CA ALA A 359 17.59 2.72 -37.68
C ALA A 359 17.90 1.80 -38.88
N ASN A 360 19.00 2.06 -39.58
CA ASN A 360 19.55 1.18 -40.61
C ASN A 360 20.99 0.80 -40.21
N ASN A 361 21.18 -0.35 -39.58
CA ASN A 361 22.52 -0.82 -39.19
C ASN A 361 22.56 -2.36 -39.11
N PRO A 362 23.75 -2.99 -39.10
CA PRO A 362 23.87 -4.45 -39.15
C PRO A 362 23.26 -5.23 -37.97
N TYR A 363 22.76 -4.55 -36.93
CA TYR A 363 22.17 -5.19 -35.75
C TYR A 363 20.64 -5.30 -35.84
N VAL A 364 19.99 -4.74 -36.86
CA VAL A 364 18.53 -4.82 -37.05
C VAL A 364 18.14 -5.81 -38.16
N PRO A 365 16.98 -6.50 -38.05
CA PRO A 365 16.59 -7.54 -39.02
C PRO A 365 16.43 -7.07 -40.46
N ASP A 366 16.03 -5.81 -40.66
CA ASP A 366 15.75 -5.22 -41.98
C ASP A 366 16.89 -4.34 -42.49
N TYR A 367 18.15 -4.66 -42.14
CA TYR A 367 19.31 -3.88 -42.56
C TYR A 367 19.46 -3.86 -44.08
N ASP A 368 19.55 -2.67 -44.67
CA ASP A 368 19.80 -2.45 -46.09
C ASP A 368 21.24 -1.91 -46.26
N PRO A 369 22.18 -2.72 -46.81
CA PRO A 369 23.57 -2.30 -47.01
C PRO A 369 23.73 -1.26 -48.11
N ASP A 370 22.72 -1.04 -48.95
CA ASP A 370 22.73 -0.04 -50.01
C ASP A 370 22.30 1.36 -49.51
N GLN A 371 21.86 1.47 -48.26
CA GLN A 371 21.51 2.74 -47.60
C GLN A 371 22.52 3.16 -46.53
N ASP A 372 22.55 4.44 -46.23
CA ASP A 372 23.42 4.99 -45.18
C ASP A 372 23.12 4.37 -43.82
N SER A 373 24.18 4.12 -43.04
CA SER A 373 24.04 3.62 -41.68
C SER A 373 23.41 4.68 -40.76
N SER A 374 22.40 4.28 -40.00
CA SER A 374 21.76 5.12 -38.98
C SER A 374 21.43 4.32 -37.71
N TYR A 375 21.47 5.03 -36.58
CA TYR A 375 21.23 4.48 -35.25
C TYR A 375 20.20 5.34 -34.53
N VAL A 376 19.35 4.71 -33.71
CA VAL A 376 18.46 5.39 -32.78
C VAL A 376 19.02 5.19 -31.38
N MET A 377 19.30 6.29 -30.69
CA MET A 377 19.81 6.27 -29.31
C MET A 377 18.67 6.56 -28.35
N TYR A 378 18.56 5.75 -27.29
CA TYR A 378 17.64 5.99 -26.18
C TYR A 378 18.45 6.44 -24.97
N LEU A 379 18.17 7.66 -24.50
CA LEU A 379 18.77 8.22 -23.29
C LEU A 379 17.63 8.50 -22.30
N ASP A 380 17.83 8.06 -21.06
CA ASP A 380 16.85 8.21 -19.98
C ASP A 380 17.57 8.72 -18.72
N ALA A 381 16.96 9.70 -18.06
CA ALA A 381 17.51 10.28 -16.85
C ALA A 381 17.06 9.45 -15.64
N ASN A 382 18.02 8.75 -15.01
CA ASN A 382 17.76 7.99 -13.79
C ASN A 382 17.25 8.90 -12.66
N ASN A 383 16.02 8.68 -12.21
CA ASN A 383 15.39 9.41 -11.10
C ASN A 383 15.41 10.95 -11.27
N LEU A 384 15.01 11.44 -12.44
CA LEU A 384 15.02 12.87 -12.80
C LEU A 384 14.41 13.77 -11.71
N TYR A 385 13.18 13.48 -11.27
CA TYR A 385 12.52 14.29 -10.25
C TYR A 385 13.19 14.17 -8.88
N GLY A 386 13.68 12.99 -8.49
CA GLY A 386 14.39 12.84 -7.22
C GLY A 386 15.69 13.63 -7.20
N TRP A 387 16.42 13.71 -8.32
CA TRP A 387 17.59 14.58 -8.45
C TRP A 387 17.21 16.06 -8.34
N ALA A 388 16.14 16.48 -9.02
CA ALA A 388 15.63 17.86 -8.95
C ALA A 388 15.17 18.22 -7.52
N MET A 389 14.49 17.31 -6.83
CA MET A 389 14.08 17.47 -5.42
C MET A 389 15.25 17.50 -4.44
N SER A 390 16.46 17.12 -4.88
CA SER A 390 17.67 17.23 -4.06
C SER A 390 18.39 18.56 -4.26
N GLN A 391 17.91 19.42 -5.16
CA GLN A 391 18.41 20.79 -5.33
C GLN A 391 17.70 21.76 -4.37
N PRO A 392 18.24 22.96 -4.15
CA PRO A 392 17.52 24.03 -3.44
C PRO A 392 16.16 24.31 -4.10
N LEU A 393 15.09 24.30 -3.30
CA LEU A 393 13.71 24.54 -3.73
C LEU A 393 13.03 25.50 -2.75
N PRO A 394 12.05 26.31 -3.21
CA PRO A 394 11.32 27.21 -2.33
C PRO A 394 10.44 26.41 -1.36
N THR A 395 10.59 26.69 -0.05
CA THR A 395 9.85 25.98 1.03
C THR A 395 9.00 26.90 1.89
N ALA A 396 9.33 28.18 1.99
CA ALA A 396 8.68 29.16 2.85
C ALA A 396 9.01 30.62 2.43
N GLU A 397 8.42 31.58 3.13
CA GLU A 397 8.60 33.03 3.00
C GLU A 397 8.13 33.57 1.64
N PHE A 398 6.99 33.06 1.17
CA PHE A 398 6.38 33.54 -0.07
C PHE A 398 5.78 34.94 0.11
N ASP A 399 6.27 35.91 -0.67
CA ASP A 399 5.75 37.29 -0.66
C ASP A 399 5.61 37.85 -2.09
N TRP A 400 4.74 38.85 -2.24
CA TRP A 400 4.53 39.57 -3.49
C TRP A 400 5.58 40.66 -3.66
N LEU A 401 6.29 40.62 -4.78
CA LEU A 401 7.18 41.71 -5.18
C LEU A 401 6.37 42.94 -5.61
N ASN A 402 6.86 44.12 -5.22
CA ASN A 402 6.34 45.41 -5.70
C ASN A 402 6.87 45.75 -7.11
N GLU A 403 6.32 46.79 -7.74
CA GLU A 403 6.69 47.16 -9.12
C GLU A 403 8.18 47.52 -9.30
N GLU A 404 8.81 48.10 -8.28
CA GLU A 404 10.24 48.44 -8.30
C GLU A 404 11.09 47.18 -8.20
N GLU A 405 10.75 46.25 -7.31
CA GLU A 405 11.42 44.95 -7.15
C GLU A 405 11.32 44.13 -8.45
N ILE A 406 10.13 44.05 -9.05
CA ILE A 406 9.91 43.35 -10.32
C ILE A 406 10.78 43.96 -11.44
N SER A 407 10.85 45.30 -11.51
CA SER A 407 11.63 45.98 -12.54
C SER A 407 13.13 45.76 -12.41
N ASN A 408 13.60 45.48 -11.19
CA ASN A 408 15.01 45.26 -10.87
C ASN A 408 15.41 43.77 -10.81
N LEU A 409 14.44 42.84 -10.88
CA LEU A 409 14.69 41.40 -10.82
C LEU A 409 15.28 40.88 -12.14
N ASP A 410 16.54 40.45 -12.10
CA ASP A 410 17.18 39.72 -13.19
C ASP A 410 17.49 38.28 -12.74
N ILE A 411 16.58 37.36 -13.08
CA ILE A 411 16.67 35.93 -12.75
C ILE A 411 17.97 35.32 -13.29
N THR A 412 18.54 35.84 -14.39
CA THR A 412 19.76 35.28 -14.98
C THR A 412 21.03 35.56 -14.17
N GLN A 413 20.95 36.46 -13.19
CA GLN A 413 22.05 36.80 -12.28
C GLN A 413 21.93 36.11 -10.92
N ILE A 414 20.83 35.40 -10.66
CA ILE A 414 20.62 34.63 -9.43
C ILE A 414 21.32 33.28 -9.57
N SER A 415 22.11 32.91 -8.56
CA SER A 415 22.80 31.61 -8.54
C SER A 415 21.81 30.47 -8.27
N ASP A 416 22.05 29.31 -8.87
CA ASP A 416 21.23 28.10 -8.65
C ASP A 416 21.20 27.65 -7.17
N ASP A 417 22.18 28.07 -6.37
CA ASP A 417 22.30 27.80 -4.93
C ASP A 417 21.99 29.02 -4.04
N SER A 418 21.34 30.05 -4.59
CA SER A 418 20.88 31.20 -3.83
C SER A 418 19.94 30.79 -2.69
N LYS A 419 20.02 31.52 -1.57
CA LYS A 419 19.12 31.34 -0.42
C LYS A 419 17.75 31.95 -0.64
N GLU A 420 17.64 32.87 -1.60
CA GLU A 420 16.43 33.59 -1.99
C GLU A 420 16.23 33.38 -3.49
N GLY A 421 14.99 33.06 -3.89
CA GLY A 421 14.61 32.70 -5.25
C GLY A 421 14.08 33.84 -6.09
#